data_AF-A0A1I0Y3M6-F1
#
_entry.id   AF-A0A1I0Y3M6-F1
#
_cell.length_a   1.000
_cell.length_b   1.000
_cell.length_c   1.000
_cell.angle_alpha   90.00
_cell.angle_beta   90.00
_cell.angle_gamma   90.00
#
_symmetry.space_group_name_H-M   'P 1'
#
loop_
_entity.id
_entity.type
_entity.pdbx_description
1 polymer ?
#
loop_
_entity_poly.entity_id
_entity_poly.type
_entity_poly.pdbx_seq_one_letter_code
_entity_poly.pdbx_strand_id
1 'polypeptide(L)'
;MNKYPNIPNLFEKVAEHQRRMEKITQSPLVEIMKKQKRFSESLSSIGRAASEFQKQMAVVANRWKELLQERELTLEELSELLSELNYPPISTDISIDSLQDLNNQLRELENFNDQVNVLDQFIVRVFHKEYIDEKLETWNEMDCLKDRIHIMEEIVNAHKLELFSLSTLAVFPQIEGVLAETFPKLRNDKGNFTGDYQKKALEEVLDTESNKFDGVWNSYYKKNTLKGFLHLEPIDYLSRHALAHGADKDYGTVVNSTKSLMIFDYIVTKVEYYRIEIEEKEETLPE
;
A
#
# COMPACT_ATOMS: atom_id res chain seq x y z
N MET A 1 -8.14 47.61 -11.12
CA MET A 1 -6.67 47.83 -11.16
C MET A 1 -6.25 48.12 -9.73
N ASN A 2 -5.37 47.41 -9.02
CA ASN A 2 -4.30 46.47 -9.32
C ASN A 2 -4.46 45.20 -8.47
N LYS A 3 -4.27 44.01 -9.07
CA LYS A 3 -4.15 42.72 -8.37
C LYS A 3 -2.82 42.08 -8.79
N TYR A 4 -1.76 42.35 -8.05
CA TYR A 4 -0.57 41.48 -8.02
C TYR A 4 -0.08 41.42 -6.57
N PRO A 5 0.01 40.22 -5.95
CA PRO A 5 0.59 40.08 -4.64
C PRO A 5 2.09 40.34 -4.67
N ASN A 6 2.58 40.92 -3.57
CA ASN A 6 3.93 41.41 -3.33
C ASN A 6 4.98 40.29 -3.55
N ILE A 7 5.74 40.40 -4.64
CA ILE A 7 6.76 39.46 -5.13
C ILE A 7 7.92 39.14 -4.13
N PRO A 8 8.31 40.00 -3.17
CA PRO A 8 9.43 39.71 -2.27
C PRO A 8 9.23 38.46 -1.38
N ASN A 9 7.99 38.10 -1.04
CA ASN A 9 7.68 36.98 -0.12
C ASN A 9 7.81 35.60 -0.80
N LEU A 10 7.76 35.54 -2.13
CA LEU A 10 7.87 34.27 -2.87
C LEU A 10 9.33 33.79 -2.95
N PHE A 11 10.28 34.73 -3.11
CA PHE A 11 11.71 34.39 -3.18
C PHE A 11 12.27 33.94 -1.83
N GLU A 12 11.79 34.50 -0.71
CA GLU A 12 12.15 34.02 0.63
C GLU A 12 11.65 32.59 0.86
N LYS A 13 10.39 32.28 0.50
CA LYS A 13 9.82 30.93 0.62
C LYS A 13 10.50 29.91 -0.28
N VAL A 14 10.86 30.29 -1.50
CA VAL A 14 11.62 29.43 -2.41
C VAL A 14 13.04 29.18 -1.90
N ALA A 15 13.70 30.20 -1.34
CA ALA A 15 15.02 30.05 -0.73
C ALA A 15 14.99 29.20 0.56
N GLU A 16 13.93 29.30 1.37
CA GLU A 16 13.72 28.44 2.55
C GLU A 16 13.44 26.99 2.17
N HIS A 17 12.65 26.78 1.12
CA HIS A 17 12.39 25.47 0.54
C HIS A 17 13.66 24.85 -0.05
N GLN A 18 14.47 25.61 -0.79
CA GLN A 18 15.76 25.15 -1.32
C GLN A 18 16.75 24.82 -0.20
N ARG A 19 16.83 25.61 0.88
CA ARG A 19 17.67 25.28 2.05
C ARG A 19 17.19 24.04 2.82
N ARG A 20 15.86 23.79 2.87
CA ARG A 20 15.29 22.54 3.42
C ARG A 20 15.64 21.34 2.53
N MET A 21 15.53 21.49 1.22
CA MET A 21 15.90 20.45 0.25
C MET A 21 17.41 20.17 0.29
N GLU A 22 18.27 21.17 0.45
CA GLU A 22 19.71 21.00 0.61
C GLU A 22 20.06 20.22 1.89
N LYS A 23 19.36 20.48 3.02
CA LYS A 23 19.49 19.68 4.25
C LYS A 23 18.99 18.23 4.10
N ILE A 24 17.94 18.00 3.32
CA ILE A 24 17.44 16.66 3.00
C ILE A 24 18.45 15.93 2.11
N THR A 25 19.09 16.60 1.14
CA THR A 25 20.12 16.00 0.28
C THR A 25 21.45 15.70 0.96
N GLN A 26 21.70 16.30 2.14
CA GLN A 26 22.82 15.97 3.02
C GLN A 26 22.42 14.99 4.15
N SER A 27 21.17 14.51 4.15
CA SER A 27 20.71 13.49 5.09
C SER A 27 21.46 12.18 4.84
N PRO A 28 21.85 11.45 5.91
CA PRO A 28 22.37 10.08 5.81
C PRO A 28 21.48 9.17 4.94
N LEU A 29 20.18 9.46 4.85
CA LEU A 29 19.21 8.75 4.01
C LEU A 29 19.45 8.95 2.51
N VAL A 30 19.82 10.15 2.05
CA VAL A 30 20.14 10.39 0.64
C VAL A 30 21.47 9.75 0.25
N GLU A 31 22.39 9.60 1.21
CA GLU A 31 23.63 8.85 1.03
C GLU A 31 23.37 7.33 0.95
N ILE A 32 22.39 6.83 1.71
CA ILE A 32 21.89 5.45 1.65
C ILE A 32 21.18 5.18 0.31
N MET A 33 20.30 6.08 -0.16
CA MET A 33 19.63 5.95 -1.46
C MET A 33 20.61 6.02 -2.64
N LYS A 34 21.66 6.86 -2.56
CA LYS A 34 22.75 6.88 -3.54
C LYS A 34 23.58 5.58 -3.53
N LYS A 35 23.75 4.95 -2.36
CA LYS A 35 24.35 3.61 -2.25
C LYS A 35 23.45 2.53 -2.84
N GLN A 36 22.14 2.63 -2.65
CA GLN A 36 21.12 1.71 -3.17
C GLN A 36 21.08 1.73 -4.71
N LYS A 37 21.15 2.92 -5.32
CA LYS A 37 21.25 3.08 -6.79
C LYS A 37 22.55 2.50 -7.39
N ARG A 38 23.66 2.54 -6.65
CA ARG A 38 24.92 1.89 -7.05
C ARG A 38 24.93 0.38 -6.83
N PHE A 39 24.09 -0.10 -5.93
CA PHE A 39 23.94 -1.52 -5.63
C PHE A 39 23.07 -2.22 -6.69
N SER A 40 22.02 -1.54 -7.19
CA SER A 40 21.19 -2.04 -8.30
C SER A 40 21.97 -2.16 -9.61
N GLU A 41 22.95 -1.29 -9.85
CA GLU A 41 23.87 -1.37 -11.00
C GLU A 41 24.83 -2.58 -10.96
N SER A 42 24.94 -3.28 -9.81
CA SER A 42 25.84 -4.42 -9.60
C SER A 42 25.11 -5.77 -9.50
N LEU A 43 23.84 -5.85 -9.93
CA LEU A 43 23.00 -7.04 -9.81
C LEU A 43 23.24 -8.05 -10.94
N SER A 44 24.32 -8.82 -10.82
CA SER A 44 24.48 -10.09 -11.53
C SER A 44 24.76 -11.28 -10.59
N SER A 45 24.35 -11.22 -9.32
CA SER A 45 24.46 -12.37 -8.40
C SER A 45 23.40 -12.32 -7.29
N ILE A 46 22.34 -13.13 -7.45
CA ILE A 46 21.01 -12.94 -6.85
C ILE A 46 20.87 -13.41 -5.38
N GLY A 47 21.73 -14.27 -4.83
CA GLY A 47 21.51 -14.82 -3.47
C GLY A 47 21.84 -13.89 -2.28
N ARG A 48 22.83 -12.99 -2.40
CA ARG A 48 23.23 -12.12 -1.27
C ARG A 48 22.35 -10.86 -1.17
N ALA A 49 21.91 -10.33 -2.30
CA ALA A 49 21.13 -9.10 -2.36
C ALA A 49 19.76 -9.24 -1.69
N ALA A 50 19.08 -10.39 -1.85
CA ALA A 50 17.80 -10.69 -1.20
C ALA A 50 17.95 -10.81 0.32
N SER A 51 18.97 -11.55 0.79
CA SER A 51 19.29 -11.64 2.22
C SER A 51 19.66 -10.28 2.84
N GLU A 52 20.40 -9.45 2.10
CA GLU A 52 20.72 -8.08 2.53
C GLU A 52 19.46 -7.20 2.60
N PHE A 53 18.52 -7.35 1.66
CA PHE A 53 17.26 -6.60 1.60
C PHE A 53 16.29 -7.03 2.71
N GLN A 54 16.14 -8.35 2.95
CA GLN A 54 15.33 -8.91 4.04
C GLN A 54 15.88 -8.49 5.41
N LYS A 55 17.20 -8.52 5.60
CA LYS A 55 17.85 -7.96 6.79
C LYS A 55 17.62 -6.46 6.90
N GLN A 56 17.67 -5.71 5.80
CA GLN A 56 17.38 -4.29 5.82
C GLN A 56 15.92 -4.01 6.20
N MET A 57 14.94 -4.75 5.70
CA MET A 57 13.53 -4.56 6.03
C MET A 57 13.18 -5.03 7.45
N ALA A 58 13.77 -6.11 7.94
CA ALA A 58 13.63 -6.51 9.35
C ALA A 58 14.28 -5.49 10.30
N VAL A 59 15.43 -4.92 9.91
CA VAL A 59 16.05 -3.80 10.64
C VAL A 59 15.19 -2.55 10.54
N VAL A 60 14.54 -2.26 9.41
CA VAL A 60 13.58 -1.16 9.28
C VAL A 60 12.38 -1.42 10.18
N ALA A 61 11.70 -2.55 10.10
CA ALA A 61 10.56 -2.89 10.96
C ALA A 61 10.89 -2.84 12.47
N ASN A 62 12.06 -3.36 12.87
CA ASN A 62 12.52 -3.28 14.26
C ASN A 62 12.91 -1.86 14.67
N ARG A 63 13.58 -1.11 13.79
CA ARG A 63 13.93 0.30 14.04
C ARG A 63 12.69 1.19 14.09
N TRP A 64 11.66 0.86 13.32
CA TRP A 64 10.36 1.49 13.41
C TRP A 64 9.71 1.18 14.75
N LYS A 65 9.69 -0.08 15.17
CA LYS A 65 9.19 -0.49 16.48
C LYS A 65 9.92 0.23 17.63
N GLU A 66 11.24 0.40 17.53
CA GLU A 66 12.06 1.14 18.50
C GLU A 66 11.78 2.66 18.47
N LEU A 67 11.78 3.29 17.29
CA LEU A 67 11.51 4.73 17.12
C LEU A 67 10.08 5.15 17.52
N LEU A 68 9.14 4.21 17.45
CA LEU A 68 7.74 4.39 17.81
C LEU A 68 7.48 4.09 19.30
N GLN A 69 8.21 3.14 19.88
CA GLN A 69 8.24 2.94 21.34
C GLN A 69 8.81 4.16 22.07
N GLU A 70 9.75 4.89 21.46
CA GLU A 70 10.27 6.16 21.98
C GLU A 70 9.28 7.34 21.85
N ARG A 71 8.21 7.20 21.04
CA ARG A 71 7.26 8.28 20.73
C ARG A 71 5.80 7.80 20.74
N GLU A 72 5.25 7.44 21.91
CA GLU A 72 3.81 7.20 22.27
C GLU A 72 2.78 6.81 21.17
N LEU A 73 3.20 6.21 20.05
CA LEU A 73 2.38 5.84 18.91
C LEU A 73 2.60 4.36 18.69
N THR A 74 1.60 3.56 19.04
CA THR A 74 1.63 2.17 18.62
C THR A 74 1.07 2.13 17.20
N LEU A 75 1.84 1.63 16.23
CA LEU A 75 1.32 1.40 14.87
C LEU A 75 0.04 0.56 14.90
N GLU A 76 -0.10 -0.29 15.93
CA GLU A 76 -1.27 -1.13 16.17
C GLU A 76 -2.53 -0.28 16.36
N GLU A 77 -2.52 0.71 17.26
CA GLU A 77 -3.65 1.62 17.47
C GLU A 77 -4.02 2.37 16.18
N LEU A 78 -3.02 2.85 15.43
CA LEU A 78 -3.27 3.51 14.15
C LEU A 78 -3.89 2.54 13.13
N SER A 79 -3.42 1.29 13.07
CA SER A 79 -3.95 0.27 12.16
C SER A 79 -5.39 -0.11 12.52
N GLU A 80 -5.68 -0.25 13.81
CA GLU A 80 -7.02 -0.51 14.34
C GLU A 80 -7.97 0.65 13.97
N LEU A 81 -7.58 1.90 14.22
CA LEU A 81 -8.34 3.09 13.86
C LEU A 81 -8.61 3.18 12.35
N LEU A 82 -7.58 2.98 11.52
CA LEU A 82 -7.73 2.98 10.06
C LEU A 82 -8.71 1.90 9.60
N SER A 83 -8.62 0.69 10.14
CA SER A 83 -9.54 -0.40 9.82
C SER A 83 -10.98 -0.06 10.24
N GLU A 84 -11.19 0.57 11.39
CA GLU A 84 -12.51 1.01 11.87
C GLU A 84 -13.11 2.09 10.96
N LEU A 85 -12.28 2.99 10.44
CA LEU A 85 -12.67 4.05 9.51
C LEU A 85 -12.78 3.57 8.05
N ASN A 86 -12.67 2.26 7.80
CA ASN A 86 -12.68 1.64 6.47
C ASN A 86 -11.54 2.12 5.53
N TYR A 87 -10.34 2.34 6.07
CA TYR A 87 -9.13 2.61 5.30
C TYR A 87 -8.19 1.40 5.26
N PRO A 88 -7.57 1.14 4.10
CA PRO A 88 -6.58 0.07 3.97
C PRO A 88 -5.26 0.45 4.65
N PRO A 89 -4.32 -0.51 4.78
CA PRO A 89 -3.00 -0.22 5.31
C PRO A 89 -2.31 0.92 4.57
N ILE A 90 -1.72 1.83 5.34
CA ILE A 90 -0.85 2.89 4.82
C ILE A 90 0.52 2.28 4.54
N SER A 91 1.10 2.58 3.37
CA SER A 91 2.36 1.97 2.94
C SER A 91 3.53 2.30 3.89
N THR A 92 4.48 1.39 4.01
CA THR A 92 5.56 1.42 5.01
C THR A 92 6.69 2.39 4.69
N ASP A 93 6.72 2.94 3.48
CA ASP A 93 7.70 3.93 3.02
C ASP A 93 7.29 5.38 3.34
N ILE A 94 6.11 5.59 3.92
CA ILE A 94 5.66 6.91 4.40
C ILE A 94 6.40 7.27 5.68
N SER A 95 6.90 8.51 5.79
CA SER A 95 7.71 8.91 6.95
C SER A 95 6.96 8.77 8.29
N ILE A 96 7.68 8.31 9.33
CA ILE A 96 7.15 8.20 10.71
C ILE A 96 6.57 9.53 11.21
N ASP A 97 7.24 10.65 10.93
CA ASP A 97 6.76 11.97 11.33
C ASP A 97 5.39 12.29 10.70
N SER A 98 5.16 11.92 9.43
CA SER A 98 3.86 12.11 8.77
C SER A 98 2.75 11.25 9.37
N LEU A 99 3.09 10.02 9.80
CA LEU A 99 2.13 9.13 10.47
C LEU A 99 1.80 9.61 11.87
N GLN A 100 2.77 10.18 12.59
CA GLN A 100 2.56 10.81 13.89
C GLN A 100 1.68 12.05 13.78
N ASP A 101 1.95 12.92 12.82
CA ASP A 101 1.12 14.09 12.54
C ASP A 101 -0.32 13.68 12.20
N LEU A 102 -0.51 12.63 11.39
CA LEU A 102 -1.83 12.09 11.09
C LEU A 102 -2.52 11.57 12.35
N ASN A 103 -1.86 10.72 13.14
CA ASN A 103 -2.45 10.15 14.34
C ASN A 103 -2.83 11.23 15.36
N ASN A 104 -2.01 12.26 15.54
CA ASN A 104 -2.32 13.39 16.41
C ASN A 104 -3.56 14.14 15.91
N GLN A 105 -3.63 14.45 14.62
CA GLN A 105 -4.81 15.10 14.02
C GLN A 105 -6.08 14.25 14.22
N LEU A 106 -6.01 12.93 14.03
CA LEU A 106 -7.17 12.06 14.21
C LEU A 106 -7.64 11.97 15.66
N ARG A 107 -6.71 11.98 16.63
CA ARG A 107 -7.03 11.94 18.07
C ARG A 107 -7.65 13.24 18.59
N GLU A 108 -7.36 14.37 17.95
CA GLU A 108 -7.97 15.67 18.27
C GLU A 108 -9.42 15.80 17.79
N LEU A 109 -9.86 14.92 16.88
CA LEU A 109 -11.19 14.95 16.29
C LEU A 109 -12.16 14.06 17.06
N GLU A 110 -13.32 14.62 17.43
CA GLU A 110 -14.34 13.91 18.19
C GLU A 110 -15.37 13.17 17.31
N ASN A 111 -15.50 13.55 16.04
CA ASN A 111 -16.52 12.97 15.16
C ASN A 111 -15.92 12.21 13.97
N PHE A 112 -16.64 11.14 13.60
CA PHE A 112 -16.26 10.20 12.55
C PHE A 112 -16.07 10.86 11.16
N ASN A 113 -16.95 11.80 10.80
CA ASN A 113 -16.91 12.42 9.47
C ASN A 113 -15.66 13.28 9.27
N ASP A 114 -15.25 14.02 10.30
CA ASP A 114 -14.03 14.83 10.25
C ASP A 114 -12.78 13.96 10.18
N GLN A 115 -12.76 12.82 10.91
CA GLN A 115 -11.68 11.84 10.80
C GLN A 115 -11.57 11.26 9.39
N VAL A 116 -12.70 10.90 8.79
CA VAL A 116 -12.76 10.43 7.39
C VAL A 116 -12.26 11.52 6.43
N ASN A 117 -12.68 12.78 6.60
CA ASN A 117 -12.23 13.88 5.74
C ASN A 117 -10.71 14.11 5.82
N VAL A 118 -10.13 14.04 7.02
CA VAL A 118 -8.67 14.15 7.22
C VAL A 118 -7.95 12.99 6.54
N LEU A 119 -8.46 11.77 6.66
CA LEU A 119 -7.86 10.60 6.02
C LEU A 119 -7.95 10.66 4.50
N ASP A 120 -9.09 11.06 3.94
CA ASP A 120 -9.27 11.24 2.49
C ASP A 120 -8.22 12.21 1.94
N GLN A 121 -8.08 13.38 2.59
CA GLN A 121 -7.07 14.36 2.20
C GLN A 121 -5.64 13.84 2.37
N PHE A 122 -5.39 13.10 3.44
CA PHE A 122 -4.08 12.52 3.71
C PHE A 122 -3.69 11.52 2.61
N ILE A 123 -4.54 10.53 2.32
CA ILE A 123 -4.19 9.48 1.35
C ILE A 123 -4.06 10.05 -0.06
N VAL A 124 -4.91 10.99 -0.46
CA VAL A 124 -4.83 11.62 -1.79
C VAL A 124 -3.56 12.48 -1.92
N ARG A 125 -3.17 13.16 -0.84
CA ARG A 125 -1.91 13.94 -0.81
C ARG A 125 -0.68 13.05 -0.87
N VAL A 126 -0.70 11.92 -0.16
CA VAL A 126 0.45 11.02 -0.07
C VAL A 126 0.58 10.19 -1.35
N PHE A 127 -0.51 9.60 -1.83
CA PHE A 127 -0.58 8.88 -3.10
C PHE A 127 -0.81 9.83 -4.28
N HIS A 128 0.05 10.84 -4.37
CA HIS A 128 0.15 11.71 -5.54
C HIS A 128 0.74 10.95 -6.74
N LYS A 129 0.66 11.54 -7.93
CA LYS A 129 0.97 10.85 -9.20
C LYS A 129 2.40 10.29 -9.23
N GLU A 130 3.35 11.07 -8.73
CA GLU A 130 4.77 10.71 -8.67
C GLU A 130 5.01 9.52 -7.74
N TYR A 131 4.38 9.49 -6.57
CA TYR A 131 4.48 8.35 -5.65
C TYR A 131 3.83 7.08 -6.23
N ILE A 132 2.73 7.22 -6.98
CA ILE A 132 2.12 6.07 -7.68
C ILE A 132 3.07 5.53 -8.77
N ASP A 133 3.80 6.41 -9.46
CA ASP A 133 4.81 6.00 -10.44
C ASP A 133 5.97 5.24 -9.75
N GLU A 134 6.42 5.68 -8.58
CA GLU A 134 7.42 4.96 -7.75
C GLU A 134 6.92 3.57 -7.33
N LYS A 135 5.63 3.44 -7.00
CA LYS A 135 5.02 2.13 -6.71
C LYS A 135 4.98 1.23 -7.94
N LEU A 136 4.67 1.78 -9.11
CA LEU A 136 4.68 1.02 -10.36
C LEU A 136 6.09 0.52 -10.70
N GLU A 137 7.13 1.32 -10.47
CA GLU A 137 8.53 0.88 -10.61
C GLU A 137 8.83 -0.28 -9.66
N THR A 138 8.41 -0.19 -8.40
CA THR A 138 8.57 -1.27 -7.41
C THR A 138 7.83 -2.54 -7.84
N TRP A 139 6.59 -2.42 -8.30
CA TRP A 139 5.78 -3.54 -8.77
C TRP A 139 6.36 -4.22 -10.01
N ASN A 140 7.04 -3.47 -10.88
CA ASN A 140 7.71 -4.02 -12.06
C ASN A 140 8.90 -4.91 -11.69
N GLU A 141 9.47 -4.75 -10.49
CA GLU A 141 10.54 -5.60 -9.98
C GLU A 141 10.02 -6.87 -9.29
N MET A 142 8.72 -6.98 -9.00
CA MET A 142 8.13 -8.13 -8.31
C MET A 142 7.88 -9.31 -9.24
N ASP A 143 8.36 -10.49 -8.86
CA ASP A 143 8.21 -11.71 -9.64
C ASP A 143 6.75 -12.12 -9.81
N CYS A 144 5.92 -11.93 -8.77
CA CYS A 144 4.50 -12.24 -8.84
C CYS A 144 3.70 -11.34 -9.81
N LEU A 145 4.30 -10.27 -10.34
CA LEU A 145 3.65 -9.30 -11.24
C LEU A 145 4.23 -9.27 -12.65
N LYS A 146 5.37 -9.94 -12.92
CA LYS A 146 6.07 -9.89 -14.22
C LYS A 146 5.16 -10.08 -15.43
N ASP A 147 4.29 -11.07 -15.41
CA ASP A 147 3.41 -11.39 -16.55
C ASP A 147 2.19 -10.46 -16.69
N ARG A 148 1.93 -9.62 -15.68
CA ARG A 148 0.75 -8.73 -15.63
C ARG A 148 1.09 -7.26 -15.44
N ILE A 149 2.37 -6.88 -15.46
CA ILE A 149 2.77 -5.49 -15.18
C ILE A 149 2.13 -4.50 -16.13
N HIS A 150 1.96 -4.86 -17.41
CA HIS A 150 1.25 -4.04 -18.40
C HIS A 150 -0.20 -3.70 -17.99
N ILE A 151 -0.91 -4.61 -17.30
CA ILE A 151 -2.25 -4.33 -16.76
C ILE A 151 -2.16 -3.31 -15.62
N MET A 152 -1.12 -3.40 -14.79
CA MET A 152 -0.91 -2.44 -13.70
C MET A 152 -0.56 -1.05 -14.22
N GLU A 153 0.22 -0.95 -15.29
CA GLU A 153 0.48 0.31 -15.99
C GLU A 153 -0.83 0.94 -16.48
N GLU A 154 -1.74 0.15 -17.06
CA GLU A 154 -3.07 0.63 -17.49
C GLU A 154 -3.93 1.10 -16.30
N ILE A 155 -3.91 0.37 -15.18
CA ILE A 155 -4.64 0.73 -13.95
C ILE A 155 -4.13 2.06 -13.37
N VAL A 156 -2.81 2.24 -13.32
CA VAL A 156 -2.16 3.47 -12.84
C VAL A 156 -2.45 4.63 -13.79
N ASN A 157 -2.37 4.40 -15.10
CA ASN A 157 -2.73 5.42 -16.09
C ASN A 157 -4.20 5.83 -15.97
N ALA A 158 -5.11 4.89 -15.75
CA ALA A 158 -6.52 5.18 -15.49
C ALA A 158 -6.69 6.07 -14.25
N HIS A 159 -5.98 5.80 -13.15
CA HIS A 159 -6.00 6.68 -11.96
C HIS A 159 -5.52 8.09 -12.30
N LYS A 160 -4.37 8.21 -12.98
CA LYS A 160 -3.73 9.49 -13.32
C LYS A 160 -4.56 10.32 -14.30
N LEU A 161 -5.37 9.67 -15.14
CA LEU A 161 -6.33 10.25 -16.08
C LEU A 161 -7.73 10.48 -15.46
N GLU A 162 -7.87 10.28 -14.14
CA GLU A 162 -9.13 10.47 -13.40
C GLU A 162 -10.25 9.51 -13.83
N LEU A 163 -9.89 8.41 -14.50
CA LEU A 163 -10.80 7.30 -14.83
C LEU A 163 -10.95 6.37 -13.62
N PHE A 164 -11.37 6.94 -12.49
CA PHE A 164 -11.33 6.28 -11.18
C PHE A 164 -12.18 5.01 -11.12
N SER A 165 -13.32 4.95 -11.79
CA SER A 165 -14.13 3.72 -11.85
C SER A 165 -13.35 2.56 -12.49
N LEU A 166 -12.62 2.84 -13.58
CA LEU A 166 -11.81 1.81 -14.25
C LEU A 166 -10.65 1.37 -13.37
N SER A 167 -9.90 2.33 -12.82
CA SER A 167 -8.77 2.03 -11.94
C SER A 167 -9.21 1.22 -10.71
N THR A 168 -10.27 1.66 -10.02
CA THR A 168 -10.78 1.00 -8.81
C THR A 168 -11.21 -0.45 -9.08
N LEU A 169 -11.99 -0.68 -10.13
CA LEU A 169 -12.55 -1.99 -10.41
C LEU A 169 -11.49 -2.96 -10.92
N ALA A 170 -10.58 -2.50 -11.76
CA ALA A 170 -9.58 -3.34 -12.44
C ALA A 170 -8.52 -3.92 -11.47
N VAL A 171 -8.31 -3.30 -10.31
CA VAL A 171 -7.39 -3.80 -9.28
C VAL A 171 -7.81 -5.18 -8.72
N PHE A 172 -9.08 -5.38 -8.40
CA PHE A 172 -9.52 -6.57 -7.63
C PHE A 172 -9.34 -7.90 -8.36
N PRO A 173 -9.61 -8.01 -9.66
CA PRO A 173 -9.29 -9.21 -10.42
C PRO A 173 -7.78 -9.53 -10.43
N GLN A 174 -6.91 -8.50 -10.42
CA GLN A 174 -5.47 -8.72 -10.39
C GLN A 174 -5.01 -9.29 -9.05
N ILE A 175 -5.57 -8.81 -7.93
CA ILE A 175 -5.33 -9.39 -6.60
C ILE A 175 -5.74 -10.87 -6.57
N GLU A 176 -6.93 -11.19 -7.08
CA GLU A 176 -7.39 -12.58 -7.14
C GLU A 176 -6.48 -13.45 -8.01
N GLY A 177 -6.07 -12.96 -9.18
CA GLY A 177 -5.17 -13.68 -10.09
C GLY A 177 -3.82 -13.99 -9.45
N VAL A 178 -3.19 -13.00 -8.81
CA VAL A 178 -1.91 -13.16 -8.09
C VAL A 178 -2.02 -14.19 -6.97
N LEU A 179 -3.11 -14.17 -6.20
CA LEU A 179 -3.36 -15.17 -5.15
C LEU A 179 -3.62 -16.56 -5.74
N ALA A 180 -4.44 -16.68 -6.79
CA ALA A 180 -4.73 -17.96 -7.42
C ALA A 180 -3.46 -18.61 -7.98
N GLU A 181 -2.58 -17.82 -8.60
CA GLU A 181 -1.30 -18.29 -9.14
C GLU A 181 -0.34 -18.74 -8.05
N THR A 182 -0.22 -17.96 -6.97
CA THR A 182 0.63 -18.29 -5.81
C THR A 182 0.12 -19.54 -5.07
N PHE A 183 -1.19 -19.78 -5.04
CA PHE A 183 -1.80 -20.90 -4.32
C PHE A 183 -2.50 -21.91 -5.25
N PRO A 184 -1.75 -22.66 -6.10
CA PRO A 184 -2.33 -23.66 -6.99
C PRO A 184 -3.15 -24.73 -6.26
N LYS A 185 -2.70 -25.11 -5.06
CA LYS A 185 -3.34 -26.15 -4.24
C LYS A 185 -4.71 -25.75 -3.69
N LEU A 186 -5.01 -24.45 -3.63
CA LEU A 186 -6.31 -23.95 -3.19
C LEU A 186 -7.34 -23.90 -4.33
N ARG A 187 -6.94 -24.10 -5.59
CA ARG A 187 -7.87 -24.20 -6.71
C ARG A 187 -8.57 -25.57 -6.69
N ASN A 188 -9.82 -25.63 -7.13
CA ASN A 188 -10.48 -26.92 -7.32
C ASN A 188 -9.96 -27.66 -8.58
N ASP A 189 -10.41 -28.90 -8.80
CA ASP A 189 -10.01 -29.73 -9.95
C ASP A 189 -10.30 -29.09 -11.33
N LYS A 190 -11.16 -28.07 -11.38
CA LYS A 190 -11.49 -27.31 -12.59
C LYS A 190 -10.66 -26.03 -12.74
N GLY A 191 -9.75 -25.77 -11.80
CA GLY A 191 -8.95 -24.55 -11.74
C GLY A 191 -9.67 -23.35 -11.11
N ASN A 192 -10.89 -23.50 -10.58
CA ASN A 192 -11.63 -22.37 -10.02
C ASN A 192 -11.04 -21.94 -8.67
N PHE A 193 -10.92 -20.62 -8.50
CA PHE A 193 -10.51 -19.98 -7.25
C PHE A 193 -11.70 -19.21 -6.67
N THR A 194 -12.36 -19.79 -5.65
CA THR A 194 -13.59 -19.21 -5.07
C THR A 194 -13.25 -18.14 -4.04
N GLY A 195 -14.25 -17.35 -3.64
CA GLY A 195 -14.08 -16.35 -2.57
C GLY A 195 -13.60 -16.97 -1.24
N ASP A 196 -13.95 -18.22 -0.94
CA ASP A 196 -13.45 -18.89 0.26
C ASP A 196 -12.00 -19.35 0.13
N TYR A 197 -11.56 -19.73 -1.08
CA TYR A 197 -10.15 -19.98 -1.36
C TYR A 197 -9.32 -18.70 -1.32
N GLN A 198 -9.87 -17.59 -1.80
CA GLN A 198 -9.24 -16.28 -1.69
C GLN A 198 -9.03 -15.86 -0.22
N LYS A 199 -10.02 -16.09 0.66
CA LYS A 199 -9.87 -15.81 2.11
C LYS A 199 -8.74 -16.64 2.74
N LYS A 200 -8.64 -17.93 2.39
CA LYS A 200 -7.57 -18.81 2.88
C LYS A 200 -6.20 -18.38 2.38
N ALA A 201 -6.08 -18.03 1.10
CA ALA A 201 -4.84 -17.50 0.55
C ALA A 201 -4.40 -16.21 1.25
N LEU A 202 -5.35 -15.31 1.54
CA LEU A 202 -5.08 -14.10 2.32
C LEU A 202 -4.63 -14.40 3.75
N GLU A 203 -5.25 -15.36 4.43
CA GLU A 203 -4.83 -15.83 5.76
C GLU A 203 -3.41 -16.41 5.78
N GLU A 204 -2.94 -16.94 4.65
CA GLU A 204 -1.62 -17.56 4.55
C GLU A 204 -0.52 -16.53 4.21
N VAL A 205 -0.78 -15.57 3.31
CA VAL A 205 0.18 -14.49 3.01
C VAL A 205 0.23 -13.40 4.08
N LEU A 206 -0.88 -13.18 4.77
CA LEU A 206 -0.95 -12.30 5.94
C LEU A 206 -0.75 -13.21 7.14
N ASP A 207 0.44 -13.26 7.73
CA ASP A 207 0.81 -14.14 8.85
C ASP A 207 -0.04 -13.83 10.10
N THR A 208 -1.32 -14.21 10.04
CA THR A 208 -2.34 -13.76 10.97
C THR A 208 -2.25 -14.45 12.33
N GLU A 209 -1.51 -15.55 12.40
CA GLU A 209 -1.24 -16.26 13.66
C GLU A 209 -0.11 -15.61 14.45
N SER A 210 0.93 -15.12 13.78
CA SER A 210 2.12 -14.58 14.46
C SER A 210 2.22 -13.04 14.41
N ASN A 211 1.46 -12.39 13.54
CA ASN A 211 1.49 -10.94 13.34
C ASN A 211 0.11 -10.29 13.51
N LYS A 212 -0.07 -9.58 14.63
CA LYS A 212 -1.31 -8.86 14.96
C LYS A 212 -1.71 -7.82 13.89
N PHE A 213 -0.75 -7.17 13.24
CA PHE A 213 -1.02 -6.22 12.16
C PHE A 213 -1.69 -6.90 10.97
N ASP A 214 -1.12 -8.02 10.55
CA ASP A 214 -1.65 -8.82 9.45
C ASP A 214 -3.05 -9.36 9.81
N GLY A 215 -3.30 -9.66 11.09
CA GLY A 215 -4.63 -9.97 11.62
C GLY A 215 -5.67 -8.85 11.46
N VAL A 216 -5.30 -7.59 11.74
CA VAL A 216 -6.17 -6.41 11.51
C VAL A 216 -6.51 -6.28 10.04
N TRP A 217 -5.52 -6.37 9.16
CA TRP A 217 -5.73 -6.18 7.72
C TRP A 217 -6.48 -7.33 7.07
N ASN A 218 -6.24 -8.58 7.48
CA ASN A 218 -7.07 -9.72 7.06
C ASN A 218 -8.54 -9.51 7.44
N SER A 219 -8.79 -9.00 8.64
CA SER A 219 -10.15 -8.67 9.10
C SER A 219 -10.77 -7.56 8.25
N TYR A 220 -10.01 -6.50 7.94
CA TYR A 220 -10.42 -5.43 7.04
C TYR A 220 -10.82 -5.98 5.66
N TYR A 221 -9.98 -6.77 5.01
CA TYR A 221 -10.26 -7.31 3.67
C TYR A 221 -11.50 -8.19 3.63
N LYS A 222 -11.71 -9.02 4.66
CA LYS A 222 -12.91 -9.86 4.77
C LYS A 222 -14.17 -9.03 4.98
N LYS A 223 -14.11 -8.01 5.83
CA LYS A 223 -15.27 -7.16 6.18
C LYS A 223 -15.64 -6.16 5.09
N ASN A 224 -14.68 -5.69 4.29
CA ASN A 224 -14.89 -4.64 3.32
C ASN A 224 -14.79 -5.18 1.89
N THR A 225 -13.63 -5.71 1.50
CA THR A 225 -13.36 -6.07 0.10
C THR A 225 -14.10 -7.33 -0.36
N LEU A 226 -14.12 -8.38 0.47
CA LEU A 226 -14.69 -9.69 0.13
C LEU A 226 -16.14 -9.86 0.60
N LYS A 227 -16.65 -8.91 1.38
CA LYS A 227 -18.02 -8.95 1.91
C LYS A 227 -19.03 -8.90 0.76
N GLY A 228 -20.03 -9.76 0.83
CA GLY A 228 -21.18 -9.74 -0.08
C GLY A 228 -22.09 -8.55 0.21
N PHE A 229 -22.94 -8.20 -0.75
CA PHE A 229 -23.86 -7.06 -0.63
C PHE A 229 -25.29 -7.47 -0.98
N LEU A 230 -26.26 -6.62 -0.61
CA LEU A 230 -27.64 -6.74 -1.05
C LEU A 230 -27.95 -5.60 -2.03
N HIS A 231 -28.61 -5.91 -3.14
CA HIS A 231 -29.01 -4.88 -4.10
C HIS A 231 -29.99 -3.90 -3.43
N LEU A 232 -29.84 -2.61 -3.74
CA LEU A 232 -30.66 -1.49 -3.26
C LEU A 232 -30.47 -1.12 -1.78
N GLU A 233 -29.54 -1.76 -1.06
CA GLU A 233 -29.11 -1.31 0.26
C GLU A 233 -27.89 -0.37 0.17
N PRO A 234 -27.71 0.56 1.12
CA PRO A 234 -26.51 1.40 1.18
C PRO A 234 -25.24 0.56 1.31
N ILE A 235 -24.18 0.98 0.61
CA ILE A 235 -22.86 0.34 0.63
C ILE A 235 -21.85 1.43 0.99
N ASP A 236 -21.29 1.35 2.20
CA ASP A 236 -20.36 2.32 2.79
C ASP A 236 -18.90 1.83 2.80
N TYR A 237 -18.62 0.76 2.06
CA TYR A 237 -17.32 0.11 1.98
C TYR A 237 -16.98 -0.31 0.54
N LEU A 238 -15.69 -0.47 0.27
CA LEU A 238 -15.18 -0.85 -1.05
C LEU A 238 -15.36 -2.36 -1.30
N SER A 239 -16.58 -2.78 -1.69
CA SER A 239 -16.90 -4.19 -1.98
C SER A 239 -16.69 -4.54 -3.44
N ARG A 240 -15.73 -5.43 -3.72
CA ARG A 240 -15.47 -5.88 -5.11
C ARG A 240 -16.71 -6.41 -5.82
N HIS A 241 -17.59 -7.11 -5.08
CA HIS A 241 -18.80 -7.69 -5.63
C HIS A 241 -19.83 -6.60 -5.95
N ALA A 242 -19.99 -5.61 -5.07
CA ALA A 242 -20.91 -4.50 -5.31
C ALA A 242 -20.50 -3.69 -6.54
N LEU A 243 -19.20 -3.43 -6.70
CA LEU A 243 -18.66 -2.70 -7.85
C LEU A 243 -18.88 -3.51 -9.14
N ALA A 244 -18.47 -4.78 -9.16
CA ALA A 244 -18.53 -5.63 -10.34
C ALA A 244 -19.96 -5.93 -10.82
N HIS A 245 -20.92 -5.98 -9.89
CA HIS A 245 -22.33 -6.23 -10.19
C HIS A 245 -23.17 -4.94 -10.31
N GLY A 246 -22.53 -3.76 -10.28
CA GLY A 246 -23.19 -2.46 -10.51
C GLY A 246 -24.20 -2.06 -9.43
N ALA A 247 -24.05 -2.61 -8.22
CA ALA A 247 -24.88 -2.23 -7.08
C ALA A 247 -24.44 -0.90 -6.48
N ASP A 248 -23.12 -0.68 -6.43
CA ASP A 248 -22.55 0.64 -6.20
C ASP A 248 -22.18 1.26 -7.56
N LYS A 249 -22.67 2.48 -7.81
CA LYS A 249 -22.49 3.21 -9.08
C LYS A 249 -21.61 4.44 -8.92
N ASP A 250 -21.44 4.92 -7.69
CA ASP A 250 -20.78 6.18 -7.38
C ASP A 250 -19.37 5.95 -6.79
N TYR A 251 -18.87 4.72 -6.88
CA TYR A 251 -17.54 4.34 -6.39
C TYR A 251 -16.38 5.01 -7.13
N GLY A 252 -16.61 5.66 -8.27
CA GLY A 252 -15.59 6.27 -9.13
C GLY A 252 -14.97 7.56 -8.58
N THR A 253 -14.40 7.51 -7.37
CA THR A 253 -13.77 8.67 -6.71
C THR A 253 -12.25 8.50 -6.63
N VAL A 254 -11.52 9.63 -6.54
CA VAL A 254 -10.07 9.61 -6.32
C VAL A 254 -9.71 8.80 -5.07
N VAL A 255 -10.48 8.97 -4.00
CA VAL A 255 -10.32 8.26 -2.72
C VAL A 255 -10.41 6.75 -2.91
N ASN A 256 -11.47 6.26 -3.57
CA ASN A 256 -11.66 4.82 -3.76
C ASN A 256 -10.59 4.23 -4.68
N SER A 257 -10.20 4.97 -5.70
CA SER A 257 -9.12 4.56 -6.59
C SER A 257 -7.77 4.50 -5.83
N THR A 258 -7.45 5.51 -5.01
CA THR A 258 -6.28 5.48 -4.13
C THR A 258 -6.34 4.31 -3.14
N LYS A 259 -7.47 4.10 -2.45
CA LYS A 259 -7.67 2.96 -1.55
C LYS A 259 -7.45 1.63 -2.27
N SER A 260 -7.95 1.48 -3.50
CA SER A 260 -7.74 0.25 -4.28
C SER A 260 -6.26 0.00 -4.58
N LEU A 261 -5.50 1.04 -4.96
CA LEU A 261 -4.05 0.93 -5.19
C LEU A 261 -3.30 0.61 -3.90
N MET A 262 -3.69 1.18 -2.75
CA MET A 262 -3.13 0.84 -1.43
C MET A 262 -3.37 -0.62 -1.06
N ILE A 263 -4.59 -1.12 -1.27
CA ILE A 263 -4.94 -2.52 -1.05
C ILE A 263 -4.08 -3.44 -1.92
N PHE A 264 -3.93 -3.07 -3.20
CA PHE A 264 -3.09 -3.80 -4.14
C PHE A 264 -1.63 -3.85 -3.65
N ASP A 265 -1.02 -2.69 -3.41
CA ASP A 265 0.36 -2.52 -2.96
C ASP A 265 0.67 -3.45 -1.78
N TYR A 266 -0.18 -3.40 -0.75
CA TYR A 266 0.02 -4.17 0.46
C TYR A 266 -0.08 -5.68 0.20
N ILE A 267 -1.11 -6.14 -0.53
CA ILE A 267 -1.31 -7.57 -0.76
C ILE A 267 -0.21 -8.15 -1.66
N VAL A 268 0.15 -7.48 -2.74
CA VAL A 268 1.18 -8.01 -3.66
C VAL A 268 2.56 -8.00 -3.02
N THR A 269 2.86 -7.00 -2.20
CA THR A 269 4.08 -6.98 -1.37
C THR A 269 4.13 -8.19 -0.44
N LYS A 270 3.01 -8.53 0.22
CA LYS A 270 2.92 -9.70 1.10
C LYS A 270 3.04 -11.03 0.34
N VAL A 271 2.43 -11.12 -0.84
CA VAL A 271 2.58 -12.27 -1.73
C VAL A 271 4.04 -12.45 -2.15
N GLU A 272 4.71 -11.38 -2.57
CA GLU A 272 6.11 -11.42 -2.99
C GLU A 272 7.01 -11.93 -1.85
N TYR A 273 6.84 -11.40 -0.64
CA TYR A 273 7.58 -11.89 0.53
C TYR A 273 7.32 -13.37 0.82
N TYR A 274 6.05 -13.79 0.79
CA TYR A 274 5.69 -15.18 1.01
C TYR A 274 6.36 -16.12 -0.01
N ARG A 275 6.44 -15.71 -1.29
CA ARG A 275 7.10 -16.49 -2.34
C ARG A 275 8.60 -16.62 -2.10
N ILE A 276 9.28 -15.51 -1.79
CA ILE A 276 10.71 -15.49 -1.47
C ILE A 276 11.00 -16.42 -0.27
N GLU A 277 10.18 -16.37 0.79
CA GLU A 277 10.36 -17.22 1.96
C GLU A 277 10.20 -18.73 1.67
N ILE A 278 9.34 -19.10 0.71
CA ILE A 278 9.19 -20.51 0.30
C ILE A 278 10.38 -20.95 -0.52
N GLU A 279 10.80 -20.16 -1.49
CA GLU A 279 11.94 -20.48 -2.36
C GLU A 279 13.22 -20.70 -1.52
N GLU A 280 13.47 -19.86 -0.51
CA GLU A 280 14.60 -20.04 0.43
C GLU A 280 14.50 -21.34 1.26
N LYS A 281 13.29 -21.75 1.66
CA LYS A 281 13.07 -23.00 2.41
C LYS A 281 13.27 -24.23 1.54
N GLU A 282 12.91 -24.16 0.26
CA GLU A 282 13.11 -25.26 -0.70
C GLU A 282 14.60 -25.38 -1.11
N GLU A 283 15.35 -24.29 -1.22
CA GLU A 283 16.79 -24.32 -1.51
C GLU A 283 17.66 -24.83 -0.35
N THR A 284 17.17 -24.79 0.89
CA THR A 284 17.94 -25.17 2.08
C THR A 284 17.73 -26.61 2.56
N LEU A 285 16.85 -27.38 1.92
CA LEU A 285 16.66 -28.80 2.19
C LEU A 285 17.63 -29.65 1.34
N PRO A 286 18.59 -30.38 1.94
CA PRO A 286 19.44 -31.29 1.18
C PRO A 286 18.62 -32.47 0.66
N GLU A 287 18.83 -32.83 -0.62
CA GLU A 287 18.34 -34.06 -1.25
C GLU A 287 18.68 -35.34 -0.45
#